data_AF-A0A965RA67-F1
#
_entry.id   AF-A0A965RA67-F1
#
_cell.length_a   1.000
_cell.length_b   1.000
_cell.length_c   1.000
_cell.angle_alpha   90.00
_cell.angle_beta   90.00
_cell.angle_gamma   90.00
#
_symmetry.space_group_name_H-M   'P 1'
#
loop_
_entity.id
_entity.type
_entity.pdbx_description
1 polymer ?
#
loop_
_entity_poly.entity_id
_entity_poly.type
_entity_poly.pdbx_seq_one_letter_code
_entity_poly.pdbx_strand_id
1 'polypeptide(L)' 'MQTAYKLHGVHRHYDWGGTQFIPQLMQLKNDQNKPFAEYWMGAHLSAPATIDTNQYGSIPLNQL' A
#
# COMPACT_ATOMS: atom_id res chain seq x y z
N MET A 1 -15.62 -7.29 -20.96
CA MET A 1 -14.54 -6.28 -20.85
C MET A 1 -13.84 -6.48 -19.52
N GLN A 2 -12.52 -6.39 -19.48
CA GLN A 2 -11.75 -6.39 -18.24
C GLN A 2 -11.54 -4.94 -17.79
N THR A 3 -11.86 -4.65 -16.53
CA THR A 3 -11.68 -3.32 -15.93
C THR A 3 -10.43 -3.34 -15.05
N ALA A 4 -9.53 -2.38 -15.23
CA ALA A 4 -8.43 -2.16 -14.31
C ALA A 4 -8.87 -1.25 -13.15
N TYR A 5 -8.55 -1.65 -11.92
CA TYR A 5 -8.82 -0.87 -10.71
C TYR A 5 -7.52 -0.31 -10.15
N LYS A 6 -7.57 0.91 -9.59
CA LYS A 6 -6.42 1.49 -8.90
C LYS A 6 -6.19 0.75 -7.59
N LEU A 7 -4.96 0.27 -7.38
CA LEU A 7 -4.52 -0.41 -6.17
C LEU A 7 -3.81 0.56 -5.23
N HIS A 8 -4.14 0.50 -3.95
CA HIS A 8 -3.44 1.16 -2.87
C HIS A 8 -2.75 0.09 -2.01
N GLY A 9 -1.43 0.04 -2.10
CA GLY A 9 -0.62 -0.90 -1.35
C GLY A 9 -0.45 -0.49 0.11
N VAL A 10 0.18 -1.36 0.89
CA VAL A 10 0.37 -1.15 2.33
C VAL A 10 1.85 -0.93 2.65
N HIS A 11 2.20 0.19 3.28
CA HIS A 11 3.55 0.41 3.81
C HIS A 11 3.76 -0.43 5.08
N ARG A 12 4.89 -1.13 5.16
CA ARG A 12 5.32 -1.87 6.35
C ARG A 12 6.47 -1.13 7.00
N HIS A 13 6.27 -0.74 8.26
CA HIS A 13 7.22 0.06 9.04
C HIS A 13 8.05 -0.81 9.99
N TYR A 14 8.74 -1.81 9.45
CA TYR A 14 9.61 -2.66 10.27
C TYR A 14 10.92 -1.95 10.60
N ASP A 15 11.51 -2.27 11.76
CA ASP A 15 12.69 -1.57 12.30
C ASP A 15 13.92 -1.58 11.37
N TRP A 16 14.03 -2.59 10.49
CA TRP A 16 15.11 -2.69 9.51
C TRP A 16 14.92 -1.78 8.29
N GLY A 17 13.76 -1.15 8.13
CA GLY A 17 13.44 -0.30 6.99
C GLY A 17 14.19 1.03 7.01
N GLY A 18 14.57 1.54 5.84
CA GLY A 18 15.16 2.88 5.71
C GLY A 18 14.11 3.98 5.81
N THR A 19 14.50 5.20 6.16
CA THR A 19 13.54 6.31 6.37
C THR A 19 13.41 7.26 5.17
N GLN A 20 14.23 7.08 4.12
CA GLN A 20 14.34 8.03 3.01
C GLN A 20 13.87 7.47 1.66
N PHE A 21 14.41 6.34 1.22
CA PHE A 21 14.23 5.88 -0.16
C PHE A 21 12.77 5.63 -0.57
N ILE A 22 12.05 4.75 0.15
CA ILE A 22 10.66 4.43 -0.16
C ILE A 22 9.73 5.66 -0.07
N PRO A 23 9.74 6.47 1.01
CA PRO A 23 8.87 7.64 1.06
C PRO A 23 9.21 8.65 -0.04
N GLN A 24 10.49 8.85 -0.38
CA GLN A 24 10.87 9.71 -1.52
C GLN A 24 10.36 9.18 -2.86
N LEU A 25 10.55 7.88 -3.12
CA LEU A 25 10.05 7.22 -4.34
C LEU A 25 8.52 7.38 -4.48
N MET A 26 7.81 7.30 -3.36
CA MET A 26 6.35 7.43 -3.29
C MET A 26 5.86 8.88 -3.14
N GLN A 27 6.77 9.86 -3.13
CA GLN A 27 6.48 11.29 -2.92
C GLN A 27 5.71 11.58 -1.61
N LEU A 28 6.01 10.82 -0.55
CA LEU A 28 5.44 10.95 0.78
C LEU A 28 6.35 11.76 1.69
N LYS A 29 5.76 12.60 2.55
CA LYS A 29 6.48 13.21 3.68
C LYS A 29 6.65 12.18 4.79
N ASN A 30 7.84 12.13 5.38
CA ASN A 30 8.17 11.27 6.51
C ASN A 30 8.67 12.11 7.70
N ASP A 31 7.89 13.12 8.11
CA ASP A 31 8.28 14.08 9.15
C ASP A 31 8.51 13.41 10.52
N GLN A 32 7.96 12.21 10.72
CA GLN A 32 8.13 11.39 11.92
C GLN A 32 9.34 10.43 11.84
N ASN A 33 10.11 10.47 10.74
CA ASN A 33 11.28 9.62 10.49
C ASN A 33 11.00 8.12 10.71
N LYS A 34 9.81 7.66 10.32
CA LYS A 34 9.42 6.24 10.44
C LYS A 34 10.23 5.39 9.47
N PRO A 35 10.59 4.15 9.82
CA PRO A 35 11.20 3.23 8.87
C PRO A 35 10.17 2.81 7.83
N PHE A 36 10.55 2.75 6.55
CA PHE A 36 9.76 2.17 5.47
C PHE A 36 10.54 0.97 4.94
N ALA A 37 10.08 -0.23 5.29
CA ALA A 37 10.77 -1.48 4.99
C ALA A 37 10.27 -2.08 3.67
N GLU A 38 8.94 -2.16 3.53
CA GLU A 38 8.29 -2.79 2.38
C GLU A 38 7.05 -2.01 1.95
N TYR A 39 6.67 -2.14 0.68
CA TYR A 39 5.40 -1.68 0.15
C TYR A 39 4.68 -2.86 -0.50
N TRP A 40 3.62 -3.36 0.14
CA TRP A 40 2.93 -4.57 -0.28
C TRP A 40 1.81 -4.26 -1.27
N MET A 41 1.84 -4.96 -2.41
CA MET A 41 0.83 -4.87 -3.46
C MET A 41 0.23 -6.26 -3.71
N GLY A 42 -0.76 -6.66 -2.90
CA GLY A 42 -1.34 -7.99 -3.02
C GLY A 42 -2.43 -8.29 -1.98
N ALA A 43 -2.91 -9.53 -2.01
CA ALA A 43 -4.03 -10.03 -1.20
C ALA A 43 -3.58 -10.74 0.10
N HIS A 44 -2.39 -10.44 0.63
CA HIS A 44 -1.89 -11.12 1.82
C HIS A 44 -2.80 -10.84 3.02
N LEU A 45 -3.25 -11.89 3.72
CA LEU A 45 -4.28 -11.79 4.77
C LEU A 45 -3.94 -10.79 5.89
N SER A 46 -2.67 -10.70 6.29
CA SER A 46 -2.24 -9.79 7.36
C SER A 46 -2.26 -8.30 6.99
N ALA A 47 -2.25 -7.97 5.70
CA ALA A 47 -2.23 -6.60 5.19
C ALA A 47 -2.61 -6.58 3.71
N PRO A 48 -3.89 -6.82 3.38
CA PRO A 48 -4.35 -6.78 2.00
C PRO A 48 -4.30 -5.32 1.49
N ALA A 49 -3.84 -5.15 0.26
CA ALA A 49 -4.00 -3.90 -0.47
C ALA A 49 -5.50 -3.59 -0.66
N THR A 50 -5.85 -2.33 -0.85
CA THR A 50 -7.22 -1.93 -1.21
C THR A 50 -7.30 -1.56 -2.68
N ILE A 51 -8.47 -1.73 -3.28
CA ILE A 51 -8.76 -1.25 -4.63
C ILE A 51 -10.00 -0.36 -4.61
N ASP A 52 -10.02 0.65 -5.47
CA ASP A 52 -11.21 1.50 -5.64
C ASP A 52 -12.07 0.97 -6.79
N THR A 53 -13.31 0.61 -6.48
CA THR A 53 -14.32 0.15 -7.44
C THR A 53 -15.43 1.18 -7.61
N ASN A 54 -16.00 1.26 -8.81
CA ASN A 54 -17.09 2.20 -9.09
C ASN A 54 -18.38 1.85 -8.33
N GLN A 55 -18.61 0.57 -8.02
CA GLN A 55 -19.86 0.09 -7.44
C GLN A 55 -19.82 -0.01 -5.92
N TYR A 56 -18.69 -0.43 -5.34
CA TYR A 56 -18.58 -0.74 -3.91
C TYR A 56 -17.63 0.19 -3.16
N GLY A 57 -17.04 1.18 -3.85
CA GLY A 57 -16.02 2.04 -3.27
C GLY A 57 -14.70 1.28 -3.03
N SER A 58 -13.99 1.64 -1.97
CA SER A 58 -12.70 1.03 -1.63
C SER A 58 -12.90 -0.29 -0.90
N ILE A 59 -12.40 -1.39 -1.46
CA ILE A 59 -12.54 -2.75 -0.90
C ILE A 59 -11.19 -3.46 -0.77
N PRO A 60 -11.00 -4.35 0.23
CA PRO A 60 -9.78 -5.15 0.35
C PRO A 60 -9.63 -6.15 -0.80
N LEU A 61 -8.41 -6.26 -1.34
CA LEU A 61 -8.10 -7.13 -2.49
C LEU A 61 -8.29 -8.63 -2.19
N ASN A 62 -8.21 -9.05 -0.93
CA ASN A 62 -8.46 -10.44 -0.52
C ASN A 62 -9.95 -10.78 -0.33
N GLN A 63 -10.85 -9.81 -0.55
CA GLN A 63 -12.30 -9.98 -0.46
C GLN A 63 -13.00 -9.83 -1.82
N LEU A 64 -12.21 -9.75 -2.90
CA LEU A 64 -12.70 -9.81 -4.27
C LEU A 64 -13.19 -11.20 -4.65
#